data_AF-A3VY33-F1
#
_entry.id   AF-A3VY33-F1
#
_cell.length_a   1.000
_cell.length_b   1.000
_cell.length_c   1.000
_cell.angle_alpha   90.00
_cell.angle_beta   90.00
_cell.angle_gamma   90.00
#
_symmetry.space_group_name_H-M   'P 1'
#
loop_
_entity.id
_entity.type
_entity.pdbx_description
1 polymer ?
#
loop_
_entity_poly.entity_id
_entity_poly.type
_entity_poly.pdbx_seq_one_letter_code
_entity_poly.pdbx_strand_id
1 'polypeptide(L)'
;MIADEGGPDILLHANVLRNFGQSSVADRAGVELDVQQTERGRQAVAVHAINPPDDLEHTGLADLDEIDPEIIRNAPLQPARVKWFDKGKGFGFANTFGREEDVFVHVEVLRRSGLADVQPGEALAIRVIDGKRGRMATEVCGWETAVKSSE
;
A
#
# COMPACT_ATOMS: atom_id res chain seq x y z
N MET A 1 -14.82 5.77 -9.06
CA MET A 1 -13.60 6.39 -9.62
C MET A 1 -13.96 7.08 -10.91
N ILE A 2 -13.25 8.14 -11.28
CA ILE A 2 -13.58 8.94 -12.47
C ILE A 2 -12.49 8.66 -13.51
N ALA A 3 -12.89 8.44 -14.77
CA ALA A 3 -11.93 8.29 -15.86
C ALA A 3 -11.26 9.64 -16.18
N ASP A 4 -10.01 9.63 -16.64
CA ASP A 4 -9.25 10.84 -16.97
C ASP A 4 -9.91 11.67 -18.09
N GLU A 5 -10.56 11.00 -19.03
CA GLU A 5 -11.35 11.63 -20.10
C GLU A 5 -12.70 12.19 -19.61
N GLY A 6 -13.00 12.05 -18.31
CA GLY A 6 -14.27 12.37 -17.69
C GLY A 6 -15.35 11.29 -17.93
N GLY A 7 -16.52 11.49 -17.33
CA GLY A 7 -17.68 10.62 -17.50
C GLY A 7 -18.28 10.09 -16.19
N PRO A 8 -19.19 9.11 -16.27
CA PRO A 8 -19.84 8.54 -15.09
C PRO A 8 -18.85 7.76 -14.24
N ASP A 9 -19.16 7.65 -12.95
CA ASP A 9 -18.37 6.87 -12.00
C ASP A 9 -18.21 5.42 -12.48
N ILE A 10 -16.98 4.94 -12.46
CA ILE A 10 -16.65 3.53 -12.61
C ILE A 10 -16.67 2.91 -11.20
N LEU A 11 -17.46 1.85 -11.06
CA LEU A 11 -17.48 1.05 -9.84
C LEU A 11 -16.27 0.12 -9.80
N LEU A 12 -15.42 0.29 -8.79
CA LEU A 12 -14.33 -0.63 -8.48
C LEU A 12 -14.72 -1.50 -7.30
N HIS A 13 -14.99 -2.78 -7.58
CA HIS A 13 -15.36 -3.73 -6.53
C HIS A 13 -14.12 -4.25 -5.80
N ALA A 14 -14.21 -4.44 -4.48
CA ALA A 14 -13.08 -4.92 -3.66
C ALA A 14 -12.52 -6.28 -4.13
N ASN A 15 -13.31 -7.10 -4.82
CA ASN A 15 -12.82 -8.36 -5.38
C ASN A 15 -11.83 -8.16 -6.54
N VAL A 16 -12.00 -7.11 -7.34
CA VAL A 16 -11.08 -6.79 -8.45
C VAL A 16 -9.72 -6.37 -7.88
N LEU A 17 -9.71 -5.60 -6.80
CA LEU A 17 -8.49 -5.23 -6.08
C LEU A 17 -7.79 -6.43 -5.46
N ARG A 18 -8.54 -7.31 -4.80
CA ARG A 18 -7.97 -8.53 -4.24
C ARG A 18 -7.33 -9.41 -5.30
N ASN A 19 -7.95 -9.54 -6.47
CA ASN A 19 -7.36 -10.29 -7.59
C ASN A 19 -6.05 -9.66 -8.11
N PHE A 20 -5.90 -8.34 -8.00
CA PHE A 20 -4.65 -7.63 -8.28
C PHE A 20 -3.59 -7.86 -7.19
N GLY A 21 -4.02 -8.17 -5.96
CA GLY A 21 -3.15 -8.42 -4.81
C GLY A 21 -3.17 -7.28 -3.78
N GLN A 22 -4.11 -6.34 -3.89
CA GLN A 22 -4.30 -5.26 -2.92
C GLN A 22 -5.66 -5.33 -2.23
N SER A 23 -5.70 -4.88 -0.98
CA SER A 23 -6.93 -4.81 -0.17
C SER A 23 -7.62 -3.46 -0.25
N SER A 24 -6.87 -2.40 -0.57
CA SER A 24 -7.34 -1.02 -0.60
C SER A 24 -6.59 -0.22 -1.69
N VAL A 25 -7.11 0.96 -2.01
CA VAL A 25 -6.47 1.93 -2.94
C VAL A 25 -6.43 3.29 -2.28
N ALA A 26 -5.26 3.92 -2.27
CA ALA A 26 -5.06 5.25 -1.72
C ALA A 26 -5.96 6.29 -2.43
N ASP A 27 -6.47 7.25 -1.66
CA ASP A 27 -7.20 8.38 -2.24
C ASP A 27 -6.31 9.13 -3.22
N ARG A 28 -6.87 9.44 -4.40
CA ARG A 28 -6.19 10.09 -5.55
C ARG A 28 -5.10 9.24 -6.22
N ALA A 29 -4.98 7.96 -5.90
CA ALA A 29 -4.13 7.05 -6.66
C ALA A 29 -4.62 6.93 -8.10
N GLY A 30 -3.68 6.91 -9.05
CA GLY A 30 -3.96 6.57 -10.44
C GLY A 30 -4.19 5.06 -10.54
N VAL A 31 -5.20 4.63 -11.29
CA VAL A 31 -5.49 3.19 -11.47
C VAL A 31 -5.72 2.91 -12.94
N GLU A 32 -4.91 2.01 -13.49
CA GLU A 32 -5.07 1.48 -14.84
C GLU A 32 -5.90 0.20 -14.78
N LEU A 33 -7.00 0.14 -15.53
CA LEU A 33 -7.99 -0.94 -15.41
C LEU A 33 -8.79 -1.14 -16.69
N ASP A 34 -9.37 -2.33 -16.84
CA ASP A 34 -10.37 -2.62 -17.85
C ASP A 34 -11.77 -2.26 -17.33
N VAL A 35 -12.56 -1.58 -18.17
CA VAL A 35 -13.95 -1.20 -17.87
C VAL A 35 -14.92 -1.96 -18.75
N GLN A 36 -15.96 -2.50 -18.12
CA GLN A 36 -17.13 -3.03 -18.81
C GLN A 36 -18.35 -2.12 -18.59
N GLN A 37 -19.11 -1.86 -19.66
CA GLN A 37 -20.43 -1.23 -19.55
C GLN A 37 -21.48 -2.27 -19.17
N THR A 38 -22.22 -2.02 -18.09
CA THR A 38 -23.32 -2.88 -17.62
C THR A 38 -24.63 -2.07 -17.58
N GLU A 39 -25.75 -2.76 -17.33
CA GLU A 39 -27.07 -2.11 -17.09
C GLU A 39 -27.05 -1.18 -15.88
N ARG A 40 -26.15 -1.41 -14.91
CA ARG A 40 -26.02 -0.63 -13.68
C ARG A 40 -24.93 0.45 -13.75
N GLY A 41 -24.32 0.65 -14.92
CA GLY A 41 -23.24 1.60 -15.13
C GLY A 41 -21.91 0.94 -15.51
N ARG A 42 -20.83 1.72 -15.45
CA ARG A 42 -19.47 1.26 -15.77
C ARG A 42 -18.86 0.54 -14.57
N GLN A 43 -18.26 -0.62 -14.80
CA GLN A 43 -17.66 -1.43 -13.75
C GLN A 43 -16.24 -1.84 -14.16
N ALA A 44 -15.30 -1.74 -13.23
CA ALA A 44 -13.96 -2.29 -13.41
C ALA A 44 -14.02 -3.82 -13.38
N VAL A 45 -13.34 -4.48 -14.32
CA VAL A 45 -13.29 -5.95 -14.40
C VAL A 45 -11.89 -6.51 -14.11
N ALA A 46 -10.84 -5.74 -14.37
CA ALA A 46 -9.46 -6.08 -14.06
C ALA A 46 -8.66 -4.81 -13.76
N VAL A 47 -7.73 -4.87 -12.81
CA VAL A 47 -6.76 -3.80 -12.53
C VAL A 47 -5.40 -4.25 -13.04
N HIS A 48 -4.71 -3.37 -13.76
CA HIS A 48 -3.40 -3.61 -14.37
C HIS A 48 -2.29 -2.91 -13.58
N ALA A 49 -2.55 -1.70 -13.08
CA ALA A 49 -1.59 -0.95 -12.28
C ALA A 49 -2.29 -0.02 -11.29
N ILE A 50 -1.63 0.23 -10.15
CA ILE A 50 -2.03 1.23 -9.16
C ILE A 50 -0.80 2.09 -8.88
N ASN A 51 -0.90 3.36 -9.25
CA ASN A 51 0.15 4.34 -9.11
C ASN A 51 -0.13 5.22 -7.89
N PRO A 52 0.86 5.47 -7.03
CA PRO A 52 0.69 6.38 -5.90
C PRO A 52 0.23 7.77 -6.35
N PRO A 53 -0.45 8.55 -5.49
CA PRO A 53 -0.83 9.92 -5.80
C PRO A 53 0.40 10.79 -6.14
N ASP A 54 0.26 11.67 -7.13
CA ASP A 54 1.34 12.61 -7.51
C ASP A 54 1.62 13.68 -6.45
N ASP A 55 0.67 13.91 -5.54
CA ASP A 55 0.68 14.96 -4.51
C ASP A 55 1.13 14.46 -3.14
N LEU A 56 1.88 13.36 -3.08
CA LEU A 56 2.49 12.88 -1.84
C LEU A 56 3.55 13.88 -1.36
N GLU A 57 3.11 14.91 -0.63
CA GLU A 57 3.98 15.81 0.10
C GLU A 57 4.84 15.01 1.09
N HIS A 58 6.09 15.44 1.28
CA HIS A 58 7.03 14.86 2.25
C HIS A 58 6.51 15.11 3.68
N THR A 59 5.47 14.41 4.09
CA THR A 59 4.79 14.65 5.36
C THR A 59 5.07 13.51 6.32
N GLY A 60 5.85 13.84 7.35
CA GLY A 60 5.79 13.15 8.65
C GLY A 60 6.81 12.05 8.90
N LEU A 61 7.65 11.69 7.93
CA LEU A 61 8.73 10.72 8.12
C LEU A 61 10.08 11.42 8.20
N ALA A 62 10.21 12.43 9.07
CA ALA A 62 11.50 13.11 9.30
C ALA A 62 12.63 12.12 9.66
N ASP A 63 12.28 10.99 10.30
CA ASP A 63 13.23 9.92 10.59
C ASP A 63 13.72 9.18 9.32
N LEU A 64 12.97 9.18 8.21
CA LEU A 64 13.42 8.65 6.90
C LEU A 64 14.29 9.65 6.14
N ASP A 65 14.03 10.95 6.28
CA ASP A 65 14.78 11.99 5.57
C ASP A 65 16.27 12.00 5.97
N GLU A 66 16.58 11.51 7.17
CA GLU A 66 17.95 11.35 7.67
C GLU A 66 18.62 10.03 7.24
N ILE A 67 17.88 9.11 6.62
CA ILE A 67 18.37 7.77 6.27
C ILE A 67 18.70 7.73 4.79
N ASP A 68 19.91 7.24 4.49
CA ASP A 68 20.38 7.13 3.11
C ASP A 68 19.38 6.32 2.26
N PRO A 69 18.84 6.90 1.17
CA PRO A 69 17.93 6.21 0.26
C PRO A 69 18.48 4.89 -0.29
N GLU A 70 19.80 4.71 -0.38
CA GLU A 70 20.40 3.43 -0.78
C GLU A 70 20.19 2.33 0.27
N ILE A 71 20.21 2.66 1.56
CA ILE A 71 19.95 1.69 2.63
C ILE A 71 18.51 1.19 2.50
N ILE A 72 17.57 2.11 2.27
CA ILE A 72 16.15 1.77 2.10
C ILE A 72 15.94 0.85 0.90
N ARG A 73 16.53 1.20 -0.25
CA ARG A 73 16.41 0.39 -1.49
C ARG A 73 17.03 -1.01 -1.35
N ASN A 74 18.15 -1.11 -0.63
CA ASN A 74 18.87 -2.37 -0.46
C ASN A 74 18.33 -3.23 0.69
N ALA A 75 17.51 -2.68 1.59
CA ALA A 75 16.90 -3.44 2.69
C ALA A 75 16.00 -4.55 2.13
N PRO A 76 16.15 -5.82 2.55
CA PRO A 76 15.34 -6.90 1.99
C PRO A 76 13.86 -6.72 2.33
N LEU A 77 13.00 -7.07 1.39
CA LEU A 77 11.56 -7.16 1.63
C LEU A 77 11.29 -8.36 2.52
N GLN A 78 10.62 -8.15 3.65
CA GLN A 78 10.36 -9.16 4.66
C GLN A 78 8.86 -9.47 4.71
N PRO A 79 8.45 -10.76 4.77
CA PRO A 79 7.07 -11.09 5.03
C PRO A 79 6.67 -10.56 6.41
N ALA A 80 5.48 -10.00 6.51
CA ALA A 80 4.96 -9.43 7.75
C ALA A 80 3.45 -9.62 7.88
N ARG A 81 2.98 -9.45 9.11
CA ARG A 81 1.56 -9.48 9.46
C ARG A 81 1.18 -8.22 10.20
N VAL A 82 0.08 -7.58 9.80
CA VAL A 82 -0.46 -6.41 10.50
C VAL A 82 -0.93 -6.84 11.90
N LYS A 83 -0.39 -6.20 12.93
CA LYS A 83 -0.86 -6.38 14.31
C LYS A 83 -2.13 -5.56 14.52
N TRP A 84 -2.06 -4.28 14.16
CA TRP A 84 -3.21 -3.37 14.12
C TRP A 84 -2.85 -2.12 13.30
N PHE A 85 -3.87 -1.45 12.77
CA PHE A 85 -3.71 -0.16 12.10
C PHE A 85 -4.91 0.73 12.41
N ASP A 86 -4.66 1.99 12.76
CA ASP A 86 -5.68 2.99 13.03
C ASP A 86 -5.61 4.07 11.95
N LYS A 87 -6.51 3.97 10.96
CA LYS A 87 -6.60 4.92 9.84
C LYS A 87 -6.88 6.35 10.31
N GLY A 88 -7.63 6.52 11.41
CA GLY A 88 -7.94 7.84 11.96
C GLY A 88 -6.72 8.52 12.57
N LYS A 89 -5.82 7.74 13.18
CA LYS A 89 -4.53 8.23 13.70
C LYS A 89 -3.42 8.25 12.66
N GLY A 90 -3.58 7.54 11.55
CA GLY A 90 -2.61 7.48 10.46
C GLY A 90 -1.40 6.59 10.74
N PHE A 91 -1.48 5.66 11.69
CA PHE A 91 -0.39 4.72 11.96
C PHE A 91 -0.86 3.40 12.56
N GLY A 92 0.05 2.43 12.57
CA GLY A 92 -0.14 1.12 13.17
C GLY A 92 1.17 0.38 13.36
N PHE A 93 1.07 -0.92 13.62
CA PHE A 93 2.21 -1.81 13.77
C PHE A 93 2.00 -3.14 13.04
N ALA A 94 3.10 -3.69 12.56
CA ALA A 94 3.19 -5.02 12.00
C ALA A 94 4.33 -5.80 12.66
N ASN A 95 4.29 -7.13 12.56
CA ASN A 95 5.39 -8.00 12.97
C ASN A 95 5.89 -8.76 11.76
N THR A 96 7.21 -8.81 11.57
CA THR A 96 7.81 -9.67 10.55
C THR A 96 7.78 -11.12 11.02
N PHE A 97 7.64 -12.07 10.09
CA PHE A 97 7.50 -13.48 10.48
C PHE A 97 8.76 -13.98 11.20
N GLY A 98 8.56 -14.69 12.32
CA GLY A 98 9.65 -15.20 13.16
C GLY A 98 10.27 -14.17 14.11
N ARG A 99 9.68 -12.96 14.21
CA ARG A 99 10.13 -11.87 15.08
C ARG A 99 8.98 -11.34 15.92
N GLU A 100 9.25 -11.02 17.17
CA GLU A 100 8.27 -10.44 18.10
C GLU A 100 8.31 -8.91 18.12
N GLU A 101 9.35 -8.30 17.55
CA GLU A 101 9.49 -6.85 17.58
C GLU A 101 8.43 -6.18 16.70
N ASP A 102 7.86 -5.08 17.23
CA ASP A 102 6.89 -4.27 16.52
C ASP A 102 7.61 -3.37 15.49
N VAL A 103 7.12 -3.41 14.25
CA VAL A 103 7.53 -2.51 13.16
C VAL A 103 6.48 -1.44 13.00
N PHE A 104 6.88 -0.18 13.18
CA PHE A 104 6.00 0.97 13.00
C PHE A 104 5.62 1.15 11.52
N VAL A 105 4.32 1.33 11.25
CA VAL A 105 3.78 1.54 9.90
C VAL A 105 3.04 2.87 9.87
N HIS A 106 3.52 3.82 9.08
CA HIS A 106 2.88 5.11 8.89
C HIS A 106 1.95 5.08 7.67
N VAL A 107 0.84 5.82 7.71
CA VAL A 107 -0.12 5.92 6.59
C VAL A 107 0.55 6.40 5.30
N GLU A 108 1.54 7.27 5.41
CA GLU A 108 2.27 7.77 4.24
C GLU A 108 3.05 6.66 3.51
N VAL A 109 3.57 5.67 4.25
CA VAL A 109 4.23 4.49 3.64
C VAL A 109 3.21 3.63 2.89
N LEU A 110 2.00 3.50 3.43
CA LEU A 110 0.90 2.81 2.74
C LEU A 110 0.51 3.55 1.46
N ARG A 111 0.31 4.88 1.54
CA ARG A 111 -0.11 5.70 0.39
C ARG A 111 0.92 5.70 -0.73
N ARG A 112 2.22 5.78 -0.39
CA ARG A 112 3.34 5.60 -1.35
C ARG A 112 3.36 4.24 -2.03
N SER A 113 2.70 3.26 -1.43
CA SER A 113 2.55 1.92 -1.98
C SER A 113 1.17 1.70 -2.62
N GLY A 114 0.38 2.77 -2.78
CA GLY A 114 -0.96 2.74 -3.35
C GLY A 114 -2.05 2.22 -2.40
N LEU A 115 -1.75 1.95 -1.13
CA LEU A 115 -2.70 1.45 -0.13
C LEU A 115 -3.32 2.60 0.68
N ALA A 116 -4.64 2.54 0.93
CA ALA A 116 -5.33 3.49 1.81
C ALA A 116 -5.35 3.04 3.28
N ASP A 117 -5.43 1.74 3.51
CA ASP A 117 -5.42 1.11 4.82
C ASP A 117 -5.00 -0.36 4.71
N VAL A 118 -4.84 -0.98 5.88
CA VAL A 118 -4.56 -2.41 6.05
C VAL A 118 -5.36 -2.95 7.23
N GLN A 119 -5.73 -4.22 7.18
CA GLN A 119 -6.57 -4.86 8.20
C GLN A 119 -5.73 -5.66 9.21
N PRO A 120 -6.14 -5.74 10.49
CA PRO A 120 -5.50 -6.62 11.47
C PRO A 120 -5.42 -8.06 10.96
N GLY A 121 -4.23 -8.63 11.05
CA GLY A 121 -3.95 -9.98 10.62
C GLY A 121 -3.64 -10.14 9.13
N GLU A 122 -3.74 -9.08 8.32
CA GLU A 122 -3.40 -9.07 6.89
C GLU A 122 -1.91 -9.40 6.67
N ALA A 123 -1.64 -10.22 5.65
CA ALA A 123 -0.29 -10.58 5.24
C ALA A 123 0.24 -9.56 4.23
N LEU A 124 1.43 -9.05 4.50
CA LEU A 124 2.10 -8.02 3.71
C LEU A 124 3.56 -8.40 3.51
N ALA A 125 4.25 -7.65 2.66
CA ALA A 125 5.70 -7.65 2.58
C ALA A 125 6.20 -6.23 2.83
N ILE A 126 7.16 -6.05 3.73
CA ILE A 126 7.62 -4.73 4.17
C ILE A 126 9.14 -4.63 4.14
N ARG A 127 9.67 -3.48 3.74
CA ARG A 127 11.09 -3.15 4.00
C ARG A 127 11.18 -2.49 5.36
N VAL A 128 12.13 -2.96 6.17
CA VAL A 128 12.30 -2.52 7.56
C VAL A 128 13.68 -1.92 7.75
N ILE A 129 13.72 -0.80 8.44
CA ILE A 129 14.96 -0.17 8.90
C ILE A 129 14.90 0.09 10.41
N ASP A 130 16.07 0.25 11.02
CA ASP A 130 16.18 0.69 12.41
C ASP A 130 16.25 2.22 12.46
N GLY A 131 15.18 2.86 12.92
CA GLY A 131 15.10 4.31 13.12
C GLY A 131 15.40 4.71 14.58
N LYS A 132 15.45 6.01 14.84
CA LYS A 132 15.72 6.57 16.19
C LYS A 132 14.72 6.11 17.26
N ARG A 133 13.49 5.80 16.86
CA ARG A 133 12.37 5.43 17.72
C ARG A 133 12.04 3.93 17.67
N GLY A 134 12.91 3.12 17.07
CA GLY A 134 12.71 1.70 16.84
C GLY A 134 12.53 1.35 15.36
N ARG A 135 12.11 0.12 15.09
CA ARG A 135 11.94 -0.38 13.73
C ARG A 135 10.76 0.27 13.05
N MET A 136 10.95 0.66 11.79
CA MET A 136 9.91 1.26 10.97
C MET A 136 9.89 0.67 9.57
N ALA A 137 8.69 0.60 9.00
CA ALA A 137 8.48 0.23 7.61
C ALA A 137 8.81 1.43 6.71
N THR A 138 9.54 1.17 5.63
CA THR A 138 9.89 2.17 4.61
C THR A 138 9.13 1.96 3.31
N GLU A 139 8.63 0.75 3.11
CA GLU A 139 7.87 0.31 1.94
C GLU A 139 6.92 -0.80 2.40
N VAL A 140 5.70 -0.84 1.88
CA VAL A 140 4.68 -1.85 2.21
C VAL A 140 4.01 -2.35 0.94
N CYS A 141 4.14 -3.62 0.63
CA CYS A 141 3.48 -4.24 -0.51
C CYS A 141 2.45 -5.26 -0.03
N GLY A 142 1.38 -5.44 -0.81
CA GLY A 142 0.51 -6.60 -0.68
C GLY A 142 1.32 -7.88 -0.88
N TRP A 143 1.04 -8.92 -0.09
CA TRP A 143 1.77 -10.19 -0.15
C TRP A 143 1.81 -10.78 -1.57
N GLU A 144 0.66 -10.80 -2.26
CA GLU A 144 0.57 -11.36 -3.61
C GLU A 144 1.39 -10.56 -4.63
N THR A 145 1.45 -9.23 -4.49
CA THR A 145 2.27 -8.37 -5.36
C THR A 145 3.76 -8.64 -5.14
N ALA A 146 4.19 -8.80 -3.90
CA ALA A 146 5.58 -9.06 -3.56
C ALA A 146 6.09 -10.40 -4.11
N VAL A 147 5.25 -11.44 -4.12
CA VAL A 147 5.59 -12.75 -4.67
C VAL A 147 5.73 -12.69 -6.20
N LYS A 148 4.83 -11.98 -6.89
CA LYS A 148 4.86 -11.85 -8.36
C LYS A 148 6.10 -11.10 -8.87
N SER A 149 6.62 -10.13 -8.12
CA SER A 149 7.83 -9.38 -8.51
C SER A 149 9.13 -10.19 -8.36
N SER A 150 9.06 -11.40 -7.78
CA SER A 150 10.21 -12.28 -7.56
C SER A 150 10.31 -13.43 -8.58
N GLU A 151 9.40 -13.49 -9.56
CA GLU A 151 9.35 -14.49 -10.64
C GLU A 151 9.93 -13.97 -11.96
#